data_AF-A0A1Q5M8H4-F1
#
_entry.id   AF-A0A1Q5M8H4-F1
#
_cell.length_a   1.000
_cell.length_b   1.000
_cell.length_c   1.000
_cell.angle_alpha   90.00
_cell.angle_beta   90.00
_cell.angle_gamma   90.00
#
_symmetry.space_group_name_H-M   'P 1'
#
loop_
_entity.id
_entity.type
_entity.pdbx_description
1 polymer ?
#
loop_
_entity_poly.entity_id
_entity_poly.type
_entity_poly.pdbx_seq_one_letter_code
_entity_poly.pdbx_strand_id
1 'polypeptide(L)'
;MTTGAVLASGALYAAPAQAAAAPSIVAKGGYVMNNANGKSLYTKAADTRRSTGSTTKIMTAKVVLAQKNLNLDAKVTIQMAYSDYIVKNNASSARLIVGDKVTVRQLLYGLMLPSGCDAAYALADKFGSGKTRAARVKSFIGKMNSEAKKLGLKNTHFDSFDGIGNGKNYSTPRDLTKIASSAMKSSTFRSIVKTKKYTAKTKTKTGSTRTMAPWTNTNTLLSSYSGTIGVKTGSGPEAKYCLVFAATRNGKTVIGTVLASSSAAQREKDAKKLLGYGFGKI
;
A
#
# COMPACT_ATOMS: atom_id res chain seq x y z
N MET A 1 74.26 -28.89 -6.10
CA MET A 1 73.58 -27.72 -5.50
C MET A 1 72.09 -27.90 -5.70
N THR A 2 71.37 -28.26 -4.64
CA THR A 2 69.92 -28.52 -4.64
C THR A 2 69.20 -27.31 -4.06
N THR A 3 68.52 -26.54 -4.90
CA THR A 3 67.68 -25.39 -4.51
C THR A 3 66.29 -25.90 -4.12
N GLY A 4 66.03 -25.95 -2.81
CA GLY A 4 64.69 -26.20 -2.27
C GLY A 4 63.86 -24.92 -2.26
N ALA A 5 62.75 -24.91 -2.99
CA ALA A 5 61.75 -23.84 -2.94
C ALA A 5 60.78 -24.09 -1.78
N VAL A 6 60.78 -23.20 -0.80
CA VAL A 6 59.83 -23.21 0.32
C VAL A 6 58.55 -22.51 -0.13
N LEU A 7 57.48 -23.28 -0.39
CA LEU A 7 56.14 -22.76 -0.61
C LEU A 7 55.54 -22.36 0.74
N ALA A 8 55.51 -21.05 1.03
CA ALA A 8 54.80 -20.50 2.16
C ALA A 8 53.28 -20.50 1.86
N SER A 9 52.57 -21.47 2.42
CA SER A 9 51.10 -21.54 2.41
C SER A 9 50.52 -20.45 3.31
N GLY A 10 50.34 -19.24 2.77
CA GLY A 10 49.61 -18.17 3.44
C GLY A 10 48.12 -18.49 3.51
N ALA A 11 47.62 -18.81 4.70
CA ALA A 11 46.18 -18.94 4.94
C ALA A 11 45.52 -17.56 4.77
N LEU A 12 44.74 -17.38 3.70
CA LEU A 12 43.86 -16.23 3.52
C LEU A 12 42.73 -16.32 4.55
N TYR A 13 42.90 -15.65 5.68
CA TYR A 13 41.79 -15.41 6.61
C TYR A 13 40.83 -14.41 5.97
N ALA A 14 39.70 -14.92 5.46
CA ALA A 14 38.59 -14.07 5.05
C ALA A 14 38.09 -13.31 6.28
N ALA A 15 38.30 -11.99 6.32
CA ALA A 15 37.75 -11.15 7.36
C ALA A 15 36.23 -11.36 7.44
N PRO A 16 35.65 -11.55 8.62
CA PRO A 16 34.22 -11.75 8.76
C PRO A 16 33.49 -10.56 8.12
N ALA A 17 32.61 -10.83 7.18
CA ALA A 17 31.82 -9.80 6.50
C ALA A 17 31.06 -8.99 7.57
N GLN A 18 31.52 -7.77 7.84
CA GLN A 18 30.90 -6.89 8.82
C GLN A 18 29.45 -6.66 8.41
N ALA A 19 28.51 -7.18 9.19
CA ALA A 19 27.09 -7.01 8.92
C ALA A 19 26.79 -5.50 8.90
N ALA A 20 26.39 -4.97 7.73
CA ALA A 20 26.08 -3.55 7.58
C ALA A 20 25.13 -3.09 8.71
N ALA A 21 25.51 -1.99 9.37
CA ALA A 21 24.72 -1.41 10.45
C ALA A 21 23.31 -1.04 9.95
N ALA A 22 22.30 -1.22 10.81
CA ALA A 22 20.94 -0.87 10.45
C ALA A 22 20.81 0.64 10.23
N PRO A 23 20.15 1.10 9.15
CA PRO A 23 20.07 2.52 8.83
C PRO A 23 19.14 3.26 9.79
N SER A 24 19.48 4.53 10.08
CA SER A 24 18.56 5.45 10.74
C SER A 24 17.52 5.99 9.75
N ILE A 25 16.26 6.04 10.21
CA ILE A 25 15.11 6.62 9.50
C ILE A 25 14.41 7.66 10.38
N VAL A 26 13.80 8.65 9.75
CA VAL A 26 13.04 9.70 10.45
C VAL A 26 11.69 9.19 10.93
N ALA A 27 11.03 8.33 10.14
CA ALA A 27 9.77 7.70 10.50
C ALA A 27 9.79 7.12 11.92
N LYS A 28 8.72 7.38 12.69
CA LYS A 28 8.59 6.87 14.07
C LYS A 28 8.32 5.35 14.13
N GLY A 29 7.93 4.73 13.01
CA GLY A 29 7.80 3.28 12.89
C GLY A 29 8.29 2.78 11.54
N GLY A 30 8.97 1.63 11.54
CA GLY A 30 9.53 1.01 10.34
C GLY A 30 9.58 -0.51 10.46
N TYR A 31 9.24 -1.21 9.37
CA TYR A 31 9.38 -2.66 9.28
C TYR A 31 9.72 -3.07 7.84
N VAL A 32 10.59 -4.07 7.70
CA VAL A 32 10.95 -4.68 6.41
C VAL A 32 11.04 -6.19 6.57
N MET A 33 10.58 -6.92 5.55
CA MET A 33 10.77 -8.37 5.46
C MET A 33 11.12 -8.81 4.04
N ASN A 34 11.73 -9.98 3.93
CA ASN A 34 11.79 -10.73 2.68
C ASN A 34 10.37 -11.24 2.37
N ASN A 35 9.83 -10.88 1.21
CA ASN A 35 8.44 -11.19 0.88
C ASN A 35 8.19 -12.69 0.62
N ALA A 36 9.23 -13.46 0.25
CA ALA A 36 9.06 -14.88 -0.10
C ALA A 36 8.85 -15.77 1.13
N ASN A 37 9.59 -15.52 2.21
CA ASN A 37 9.59 -16.35 3.41
C ASN A 37 9.16 -15.60 4.69
N GLY A 38 8.87 -14.30 4.59
CA GLY A 38 8.45 -13.49 5.73
C GLY A 38 9.55 -13.16 6.74
N LYS A 39 10.81 -13.54 6.48
CA LYS A 39 11.95 -13.26 7.37
C LYS A 39 12.09 -11.76 7.57
N SER A 40 12.05 -11.32 8.83
CA SER A 40 12.25 -9.91 9.17
C SER A 40 13.67 -9.47 8.85
N LEU A 41 13.79 -8.31 8.22
CA LEU A 41 15.07 -7.72 7.82
C LEU A 41 15.38 -6.45 8.62
N TYR A 42 14.36 -5.66 8.94
CA TYR A 42 14.48 -4.42 9.72
C TYR A 42 13.28 -4.22 10.64
N THR A 43 13.53 -3.67 11.83
CA THR A 43 12.49 -3.30 12.80
C THR A 43 12.81 -1.98 13.49
N LYS A 44 11.84 -1.08 13.58
CA LYS A 44 11.83 0.10 14.46
C LYS A 44 10.40 0.33 14.93
N ALA A 45 10.12 0.13 16.22
CA ALA A 45 8.75 0.23 16.76
C ALA A 45 7.73 -0.55 15.89
N ALA A 46 8.13 -1.74 15.45
CA ALA A 46 7.45 -2.47 14.36
C ALA A 46 6.02 -2.93 14.72
N ASP A 47 5.73 -3.05 16.02
CA ASP A 47 4.45 -3.49 16.58
C ASP A 47 3.74 -2.37 17.36
N THR A 48 4.26 -1.14 17.31
CA THR A 48 3.62 0.03 17.93
C THR A 48 2.47 0.52 17.05
N ARG A 49 1.27 0.59 17.63
CA ARG A 49 0.06 1.07 16.95
C ARG A 49 0.19 2.55 16.57
N ARG A 50 -0.19 2.87 15.34
CA ARG A 50 -0.22 4.25 14.81
C ARG A 50 -1.39 4.40 13.85
N SER A 51 -1.88 5.62 13.70
CA SER A 51 -2.83 5.97 12.64
C SER A 51 -2.23 5.68 11.27
N THR A 52 -3.03 5.11 10.37
CA THR A 52 -2.57 4.61 9.07
C THR A 52 -2.74 5.61 7.93
N GLY A 53 -3.68 6.57 8.10
CA GLY A 53 -4.17 7.40 7.01
C GLY A 53 -4.56 6.55 5.80
N SER A 54 -4.33 7.08 4.60
CA SER A 54 -4.70 6.39 3.35
C SER A 54 -4.01 5.05 3.06
N THR A 55 -3.06 4.58 3.88
CA THR A 55 -2.54 3.20 3.72
C THR A 55 -3.60 2.14 4.04
N THR A 56 -4.68 2.50 4.76
CA THR A 56 -5.90 1.69 4.93
C THR A 56 -6.48 1.19 3.62
N LYS A 57 -6.36 1.97 2.54
CA LYS A 57 -6.90 1.63 1.22
C LYS A 57 -6.32 0.35 0.62
N ILE A 58 -5.16 -0.13 1.10
CA ILE A 58 -4.63 -1.45 0.74
C ILE A 58 -5.61 -2.55 1.19
N MET A 59 -6.15 -2.45 2.40
CA MET A 59 -7.14 -3.41 2.90
C MET A 59 -8.45 -3.30 2.12
N THR A 60 -8.89 -2.10 1.78
CA THR A 60 -10.07 -1.87 0.93
C THR A 60 -9.93 -2.57 -0.42
N ALA A 61 -8.80 -2.37 -1.11
CA ALA A 61 -8.51 -3.05 -2.37
C ALA A 61 -8.45 -4.57 -2.20
N LYS A 62 -7.82 -5.06 -1.12
CA LYS A 62 -7.73 -6.49 -0.82
C LYS A 62 -9.09 -7.13 -0.59
N VAL A 63 -9.97 -6.50 0.20
CA VAL A 63 -11.32 -6.98 0.45
C VAL A 63 -12.13 -7.02 -0.84
N VAL A 64 -12.06 -6.00 -1.69
CA VAL A 64 -12.72 -5.98 -3.01
C VAL A 64 -12.22 -7.13 -3.88
N LEU A 65 -10.90 -7.29 -4.00
CA LEU A 65 -10.30 -8.32 -4.84
C LEU A 65 -10.54 -9.74 -4.34
N ALA A 66 -10.95 -9.90 -3.07
CA ALA A 66 -11.30 -11.19 -2.46
C ALA A 66 -12.80 -11.49 -2.49
N GLN A 67 -13.65 -10.64 -3.07
CA GLN A 67 -15.09 -10.94 -3.18
C GLN A 67 -15.32 -12.12 -4.14
N LYS A 68 -16.12 -13.11 -3.71
CA LYS A 68 -16.41 -14.31 -4.50
C LYS A 68 -17.07 -14.01 -5.85
N ASN A 69 -17.89 -12.97 -5.90
CA ASN A 69 -18.62 -12.53 -7.10
C ASN A 69 -17.98 -11.30 -7.76
N LEU A 70 -16.66 -11.15 -7.62
CA LEU A 70 -15.96 -10.02 -8.21
C LEU A 70 -16.06 -10.04 -9.74
N ASN A 71 -16.67 -9.01 -10.29
CA ASN A 71 -16.57 -8.67 -11.71
C ASN A 71 -15.87 -7.31 -11.82
N LEU A 72 -14.66 -7.29 -12.37
CA LEU A 72 -13.85 -6.08 -12.53
C LEU A 72 -14.48 -5.08 -13.52
N ASP A 73 -15.31 -5.56 -14.44
CA ASP A 73 -15.96 -4.75 -15.47
C ASP A 73 -17.40 -4.38 -15.08
N ALA A 74 -17.86 -4.82 -13.91
CA ALA A 74 -19.12 -4.35 -13.33
C ALA A 74 -19.07 -2.83 -13.14
N LYS A 75 -20.13 -2.16 -13.61
CA LYS A 75 -20.27 -0.71 -13.54
C LYS A 75 -20.91 -0.29 -12.22
N VAL A 76 -20.42 0.81 -11.68
CA VAL A 76 -20.93 1.50 -10.50
C VAL A 76 -21.29 2.92 -10.92
N THR A 77 -22.53 3.33 -10.67
CA THR A 77 -22.96 4.71 -10.86
C THR A 77 -22.42 5.56 -9.72
N ILE A 78 -21.68 6.62 -10.05
CA ILE A 78 -21.13 7.54 -9.04
C ILE A 78 -22.25 8.37 -8.42
N GLN A 79 -22.35 8.32 -7.10
CA GLN A 79 -23.41 8.97 -6.34
C GLN A 79 -22.94 10.33 -5.83
N MET A 80 -23.88 11.28 -5.65
CA MET A 80 -23.58 12.61 -5.09
C MET A 80 -22.88 12.49 -3.72
N ALA A 81 -23.34 11.55 -2.88
CA ALA A 81 -22.76 11.29 -1.57
C ALA A 81 -21.26 10.98 -1.57
N TYR A 82 -20.69 10.47 -2.67
CA TYR A 82 -19.24 10.22 -2.78
C TYR A 82 -18.48 11.54 -2.99
N SER A 83 -19.07 12.48 -3.73
CA SER A 83 -18.55 13.83 -3.95
C SER A 83 -18.68 14.69 -2.69
N ASP A 84 -19.85 14.67 -2.04
CA ASP A 84 -20.06 15.44 -0.80
C ASP A 84 -19.12 14.97 0.31
N TYR A 85 -18.83 13.66 0.35
CA TYR A 85 -17.89 13.09 1.32
C TYR A 85 -16.48 13.65 1.17
N ILE A 86 -15.95 13.76 -0.06
CA ILE A 86 -14.60 14.29 -0.26
C ILE A 86 -14.51 15.78 0.07
N VAL A 87 -15.56 16.55 -0.23
CA VAL A 87 -15.64 17.98 0.10
C VAL A 87 -15.69 18.15 1.62
N LYS A 88 -16.62 17.46 2.29
CA LYS A 88 -16.82 17.55 3.74
C LYS A 88 -15.54 17.22 4.53
N ASN A 89 -14.77 16.23 4.08
CA ASN A 89 -13.58 15.77 4.80
C ASN A 89 -12.27 16.35 4.25
N ASN A 90 -12.34 17.26 3.28
CA ASN A 90 -11.18 17.77 2.53
C ASN A 90 -10.24 16.63 2.06
N ALA A 91 -10.84 15.56 1.53
CA ALA A 91 -10.17 14.30 1.27
C ALA A 91 -9.56 14.23 -0.13
N SER A 92 -8.50 13.43 -0.27
CA SER A 92 -7.97 13.09 -1.59
C SER A 92 -9.01 12.38 -2.46
N SER A 93 -9.01 12.63 -3.76
CA SER A 93 -10.07 12.23 -4.67
C SER A 93 -9.52 11.78 -6.03
N ALA A 94 -10.20 10.80 -6.65
CA ALA A 94 -10.03 10.43 -8.05
C ALA A 94 -10.82 11.34 -9.01
N ARG A 95 -11.48 12.37 -8.48
CA ARG A 95 -12.33 13.34 -9.17
C ARG A 95 -13.44 12.66 -9.98
N LEU A 96 -14.07 11.65 -9.38
CA LEU A 96 -15.17 10.90 -10.00
C LEU A 96 -16.36 11.83 -10.25
N ILE A 97 -16.99 11.70 -11.42
CA ILE A 97 -18.09 12.60 -11.84
C ILE A 97 -19.43 11.97 -11.50
N VAL A 98 -20.26 12.69 -10.77
CA VAL A 98 -21.58 12.22 -10.32
C VAL A 98 -22.46 11.84 -11.51
N GLY A 99 -22.99 10.61 -11.46
CA GLY A 99 -23.82 10.02 -12.50
C GLY A 99 -23.07 9.26 -13.59
N ASP A 100 -21.75 9.41 -13.70
CA ASP A 100 -20.98 8.55 -14.59
C ASP A 100 -21.04 7.09 -14.09
N LYS A 101 -20.99 6.14 -15.03
CA LYS A 101 -20.79 4.71 -14.78
C LYS A 101 -19.30 4.39 -14.90
N VAL A 102 -18.73 3.89 -13.80
CA VAL A 102 -17.29 3.58 -13.66
C VAL A 102 -17.13 2.10 -13.32
N THR A 103 -16.19 1.41 -13.97
CA THR A 103 -15.95 -0.02 -13.67
C THR A 103 -15.25 -0.21 -12.33
N VAL A 104 -15.42 -1.37 -11.69
CA VAL A 104 -14.68 -1.74 -10.46
C VAL A 104 -13.17 -1.65 -10.69
N ARG A 105 -12.68 -2.06 -11.86
CA ARG A 105 -11.27 -1.91 -12.26
C ARG A 105 -10.82 -0.46 -12.20
N GLN A 106 -11.56 0.44 -12.84
CA GLN A 106 -11.26 1.88 -12.81
C GLN A 106 -11.32 2.43 -11.39
N LEU A 107 -12.30 2.02 -10.57
CA LEU A 107 -12.36 2.42 -9.17
C LEU A 107 -11.12 1.96 -8.38
N LEU A 108 -10.59 0.76 -8.62
CA LEU A 108 -9.36 0.31 -7.97
C LEU A 108 -8.12 1.12 -8.42
N TYR A 109 -8.06 1.57 -9.69
CA TYR A 109 -7.03 2.52 -10.12
C TYR A 109 -7.19 3.88 -9.43
N GLY A 110 -8.41 4.42 -9.37
CA GLY A 110 -8.71 5.68 -8.68
C GLY A 110 -8.45 5.61 -7.17
N LEU A 111 -8.65 4.44 -6.56
CA LEU A 111 -8.33 4.17 -5.17
C LEU A 111 -6.81 4.20 -4.92
N MET A 112 -6.03 3.55 -5.77
CA MET A 112 -4.62 3.25 -5.47
C MET A 112 -3.64 4.29 -6.02
N LEU A 113 -3.92 4.93 -7.16
CA LEU A 113 -2.99 5.88 -7.78
C LEU A 113 -3.09 7.28 -7.14
N PRO A 114 -4.20 8.03 -7.34
CA PRO A 114 -4.34 9.36 -6.78
C PRO A 114 -4.83 9.32 -5.32
N SER A 115 -5.06 8.13 -4.75
CA SER A 115 -5.52 7.93 -3.37
C SER A 115 -6.99 8.30 -3.11
N GLY A 116 -7.85 8.16 -4.12
CA GLY A 116 -9.24 8.64 -4.10
C GLY A 116 -10.11 8.02 -3.00
N CYS A 117 -10.57 8.85 -2.07
CA CYS A 117 -11.54 8.49 -1.03
C CYS A 117 -12.95 8.32 -1.59
N ASP A 118 -13.31 9.06 -2.64
CA ASP A 118 -14.52 8.87 -3.44
C ASP A 118 -14.60 7.46 -4.05
N ALA A 119 -13.49 6.97 -4.61
CA ALA A 119 -13.40 5.61 -5.13
C ALA A 119 -13.48 4.56 -4.01
N ALA A 120 -12.86 4.84 -2.85
CA ALA A 120 -12.96 3.97 -1.67
C ALA A 120 -14.41 3.85 -1.18
N TYR A 121 -15.13 4.97 -1.13
CA TYR A 121 -16.53 4.99 -0.73
C TYR A 121 -17.40 4.23 -1.74
N ALA A 122 -17.24 4.48 -3.04
CA ALA A 122 -17.97 3.75 -4.08
C ALA A 122 -17.76 2.22 -3.99
N LEU A 123 -16.53 1.77 -3.72
CA LEU A 123 -16.22 0.36 -3.52
C LEU A 123 -16.83 -0.21 -2.23
N ALA A 124 -16.77 0.51 -1.12
CA ALA A 124 -17.38 0.10 0.13
C ALA A 124 -18.91 0.00 0.02
N ASP A 125 -19.55 0.94 -0.66
CA ASP A 125 -20.98 0.93 -0.95
C ASP A 125 -21.36 -0.24 -1.87
N LYS A 126 -20.55 -0.54 -2.89
CA LYS A 126 -20.82 -1.64 -3.83
C LYS A 126 -20.68 -3.03 -3.19
N PHE A 127 -19.66 -3.22 -2.36
CA PHE A 127 -19.27 -4.54 -1.85
C PHE A 127 -19.62 -4.77 -0.37
N GLY A 128 -20.22 -3.79 0.30
CA GLY A 128 -20.87 -3.98 1.59
C GLY A 128 -22.23 -4.66 1.47
N SER A 129 -22.68 -5.32 2.53
CA SER A 129 -24.01 -5.93 2.59
C SER A 129 -24.99 -5.04 3.37
N GLY A 130 -26.19 -4.82 2.84
CA GLY A 130 -27.23 -4.01 3.51
C GLY A 130 -28.13 -3.24 2.55
N LYS A 131 -29.32 -2.88 3.03
CA LYS A 131 -30.33 -2.15 2.26
C LYS A 131 -29.95 -0.68 2.03
N THR A 132 -29.29 -0.05 3.02
CA THR A 132 -28.84 1.34 2.94
C THR A 132 -27.34 1.45 2.71
N ARG A 133 -26.88 2.58 2.16
CA ARG A 133 -25.43 2.87 1.99
C ARG A 133 -24.68 2.81 3.33
N ALA A 134 -25.26 3.37 4.39
CA ALA A 134 -24.67 3.32 5.72
C ALA A 134 -24.48 1.87 6.23
N ALA A 135 -25.48 1.00 6.03
CA ALA A 135 -25.39 -0.41 6.38
C ALA A 135 -24.30 -1.13 5.57
N ARG A 136 -24.23 -0.86 4.25
CA ARG A 136 -23.19 -1.44 3.38
C ARG A 136 -21.79 -0.99 3.79
N VAL A 137 -21.58 0.30 4.04
CA VAL A 137 -20.29 0.82 4.53
C VAL A 137 -19.89 0.16 5.86
N LYS A 138 -20.80 0.10 6.83
CA LYS A 138 -20.54 -0.57 8.12
C LYS A 138 -20.19 -2.05 7.93
N SER A 139 -20.93 -2.76 7.08
CA SER A 139 -20.67 -4.15 6.72
C SER A 139 -19.30 -4.31 6.05
N PHE A 140 -18.93 -3.40 5.14
CA PHE A 140 -17.64 -3.44 4.45
C PHE A 140 -16.46 -3.24 5.42
N ILE A 141 -16.56 -2.30 6.36
CA ILE A 141 -15.57 -2.14 7.44
C ILE A 141 -15.48 -3.39 8.31
N GLY A 142 -16.62 -4.06 8.57
CA GLY A 142 -16.65 -5.38 9.21
C GLY A 142 -15.87 -6.44 8.43
N LYS A 143 -15.98 -6.46 7.08
CA LYS A 143 -15.19 -7.34 6.22
C LYS A 143 -13.68 -7.03 6.30
N MET A 144 -13.29 -5.76 6.37
CA MET A 144 -11.89 -5.35 6.54
C MET A 144 -11.29 -5.86 7.86
N ASN A 145 -12.03 -5.72 8.97
CA ASN A 145 -11.60 -6.24 10.27
C ASN A 145 -11.59 -7.78 10.31
N SER A 146 -12.54 -8.42 9.63
CA SER A 146 -12.56 -9.89 9.51
C SER A 146 -11.34 -10.40 8.74
N GLU A 147 -10.93 -9.69 7.70
CA GLU A 147 -9.71 -10.01 6.94
C GLU A 147 -8.44 -9.80 7.78
N ALA A 148 -8.39 -8.75 8.61
CA ALA A 148 -7.29 -8.57 9.56
C ALA A 148 -7.18 -9.73 10.55
N LYS A 149 -8.31 -10.22 11.08
CA LYS A 149 -8.36 -11.39 11.97
C LYS A 149 -7.88 -12.67 11.26
N LYS A 150 -8.33 -12.91 10.02
CA LYS A 150 -7.87 -14.06 9.21
C LYS A 150 -6.37 -14.07 8.95
N LEU A 151 -5.77 -12.89 8.85
CA LEU A 151 -4.31 -12.73 8.73
C LEU A 151 -3.57 -12.83 10.07
N GLY A 152 -4.27 -13.06 11.19
CA GLY A 152 -3.68 -13.14 12.53
C GLY A 152 -3.12 -11.80 13.04
N LEU A 153 -3.65 -10.68 12.57
CA LEU A 153 -3.16 -9.35 12.93
C LEU A 153 -3.73 -8.92 14.29
N LYS A 154 -2.85 -8.72 15.27
CA LYS A 154 -3.24 -8.41 16.67
C LYS A 154 -3.29 -6.92 16.96
N ASN A 155 -2.70 -6.09 16.10
CA ASN A 155 -2.51 -4.66 16.34
C ASN A 155 -3.12 -3.80 15.24
N THR A 156 -4.20 -4.29 14.62
CA THR A 156 -4.90 -3.62 13.52
C THR A 156 -6.38 -3.54 13.80
N HIS A 157 -6.96 -2.35 13.62
CA HIS A 157 -8.40 -2.13 13.61
C HIS A 157 -8.76 -1.07 12.57
N PHE A 158 -9.82 -1.34 11.81
CA PHE A 158 -10.36 -0.39 10.84
C PHE A 158 -11.70 0.14 11.35
N ASP A 159 -11.83 1.47 11.40
CA ASP A 159 -13.10 2.16 11.65
C ASP A 159 -13.62 2.88 10.38
N SER A 160 -12.84 2.84 9.31
CA SER A 160 -13.09 3.53 8.04
C SER A 160 -12.59 2.70 6.85
N PHE A 161 -13.12 2.98 5.66
CA PHE A 161 -12.74 2.32 4.41
C PHE A 161 -11.58 3.01 3.67
N ASP A 162 -11.11 4.16 4.16
CA ASP A 162 -10.09 4.96 3.49
C ASP A 162 -9.02 5.52 4.44
N GLY A 163 -9.18 5.35 5.76
CA GLY A 163 -8.30 5.85 6.79
C GLY A 163 -8.69 7.21 7.38
N ILE A 164 -9.78 7.83 6.92
CA ILE A 164 -10.40 8.98 7.57
C ILE A 164 -11.38 8.44 8.61
N GLY A 165 -10.91 8.35 9.85
CA GLY A 165 -11.60 7.71 10.96
C GLY A 165 -11.63 8.57 12.23
N ASN A 166 -12.21 8.03 13.29
CA ASN A 166 -12.47 8.76 14.55
C ASN A 166 -11.52 8.28 15.67
N GLY A 167 -10.23 8.14 15.34
CA GLY A 167 -9.19 7.70 16.28
C GLY A 167 -9.13 6.20 16.57
N LYS A 168 -10.05 5.39 16.02
CA LYS A 168 -10.03 3.92 16.13
C LYS A 168 -9.38 3.24 14.91
N ASN A 169 -9.00 3.99 13.88
CA ASN A 169 -8.26 3.47 12.74
C ASN A 169 -6.75 3.37 13.02
N TYR A 170 -6.25 2.17 13.30
CA TYR A 170 -4.83 1.97 13.58
C TYR A 170 -4.30 0.64 13.03
N SER A 171 -2.99 0.61 12.84
CA SER A 171 -2.22 -0.59 12.52
C SER A 171 -0.79 -0.42 13.02
N THR A 172 0.09 -1.36 12.71
CA THR A 172 1.54 -1.27 12.93
C THR A 172 2.30 -1.35 11.61
N PRO A 173 3.59 -0.95 11.57
CA PRO A 173 4.43 -1.20 10.40
C PRO A 173 4.47 -2.67 9.99
N ARG A 174 4.53 -3.59 10.97
CA ARG A 174 4.53 -5.04 10.70
C ARG A 174 3.21 -5.51 10.10
N ASP A 175 2.09 -5.14 10.71
CA ASP A 175 0.76 -5.59 10.26
C ASP A 175 0.42 -5.03 8.87
N LEU A 176 0.72 -3.76 8.58
CA LEU A 176 0.53 -3.19 7.23
C LEU A 176 1.38 -3.89 6.19
N THR A 177 2.61 -4.26 6.54
CA THR A 177 3.50 -5.02 5.64
C THR A 177 2.92 -6.40 5.33
N LYS A 178 2.34 -7.08 6.33
CA LYS A 178 1.65 -8.37 6.13
C LYS A 178 0.38 -8.23 5.29
N ILE A 179 -0.42 -7.19 5.51
CA ILE A 179 -1.59 -6.89 4.68
C ILE A 179 -1.18 -6.69 3.22
N ALA A 180 -0.14 -5.89 2.98
CA ALA A 180 0.36 -5.63 1.64
C ALA A 180 0.95 -6.86 0.98
N SER A 181 1.75 -7.66 1.69
CA SER A 181 2.27 -8.94 1.18
C SER A 181 1.13 -9.89 0.79
N SER A 182 0.06 -9.96 1.60
CA SER A 182 -1.14 -10.73 1.26
C SER A 182 -1.87 -10.17 0.03
N ALA A 183 -2.03 -8.85 -0.07
CA ALA A 183 -2.68 -8.21 -1.23
C ALA A 183 -1.87 -8.42 -2.52
N MET A 184 -0.53 -8.41 -2.43
CA MET A 184 0.39 -8.63 -3.55
C MET A 184 0.31 -10.05 -4.13
N LYS A 185 -0.40 -10.99 -3.50
CA LYS A 185 -0.72 -12.30 -4.11
C LYS A 185 -1.66 -12.17 -5.32
N SER A 186 -2.52 -11.16 -5.36
CA SER A 186 -3.39 -10.88 -6.52
C SER A 186 -2.61 -10.25 -7.68
N SER A 187 -2.68 -10.87 -8.86
CA SER A 187 -2.08 -10.30 -10.09
C SER A 187 -2.69 -8.95 -10.46
N THR A 188 -4.01 -8.79 -10.28
CA THR A 188 -4.70 -7.51 -10.48
C THR A 188 -4.16 -6.43 -9.55
N PHE A 189 -3.99 -6.73 -8.25
CA PHE A 189 -3.42 -5.77 -7.30
C PHE A 189 -2.02 -5.34 -7.72
N ARG A 190 -1.15 -6.30 -8.07
CA ARG A 190 0.23 -6.03 -8.54
C ARG A 190 0.24 -5.12 -9.76
N SER A 191 -0.63 -5.38 -10.74
CA SER A 191 -0.73 -4.55 -11.95
C SER A 191 -1.14 -3.12 -11.63
N ILE A 192 -2.08 -2.93 -10.69
CA ILE A 192 -2.55 -1.59 -10.31
C ILE A 192 -1.46 -0.82 -9.57
N VAL A 193 -0.87 -1.38 -8.52
CA VAL A 193 0.04 -0.62 -7.64
C VAL A 193 1.38 -0.27 -8.29
N LYS A 194 1.79 -0.99 -9.34
CA LYS A 194 2.98 -0.65 -10.15
C LYS A 194 2.71 0.34 -11.29
N THR A 195 1.44 0.68 -11.55
CA THR A 195 1.09 1.60 -12.63
C THR A 195 1.40 3.04 -12.22
N LYS A 196 2.18 3.76 -13.03
CA LYS A 196 2.56 5.16 -12.78
C LYS A 196 1.46 6.17 -13.11
N LYS A 197 0.77 5.96 -14.23
CA LYS A 197 -0.33 6.80 -14.71
C LYS A 197 -1.44 5.95 -15.30
N TYR A 198 -2.69 6.34 -15.11
CA TYR A 198 -3.86 5.69 -15.68
C TYR A 198 -4.90 6.74 -16.07
N THR A 199 -5.44 6.62 -17.28
CA THR A 199 -6.51 7.50 -17.77
C THR A 199 -7.80 6.71 -17.88
N ALA A 200 -8.77 7.00 -17.02
CA ALA A 200 -10.06 6.34 -17.05
C ALA A 200 -10.92 6.85 -18.21
N LYS A 201 -11.61 5.92 -18.88
CA LYS A 201 -12.67 6.22 -19.85
C LYS A 201 -14.01 5.78 -19.26
N THR A 202 -14.79 6.72 -18.75
CA THR A 202 -16.07 6.46 -18.08
C THR A 202 -17.24 6.59 -19.06
N LYS A 203 -18.42 6.11 -18.66
CA LYS A 203 -19.65 6.33 -19.43
C LYS A 203 -20.50 7.39 -18.74
N THR A 204 -20.88 8.45 -19.45
CA THR A 204 -21.68 9.55 -18.90
C THR A 204 -23.14 9.11 -18.69
N LYS A 205 -23.94 9.98 -18.04
CA LYS A 205 -25.39 9.78 -17.92
C LYS A 205 -26.09 9.60 -19.28
N THR A 206 -25.62 10.27 -20.32
CA THR A 206 -26.17 10.19 -21.69
C THR A 206 -25.59 9.02 -22.51
N GLY A 207 -24.72 8.20 -21.92
CA GLY A 207 -24.13 7.03 -22.57
C GLY A 207 -22.85 7.30 -23.36
N SER A 208 -22.47 8.56 -23.55
CA SER A 208 -21.21 8.94 -24.20
C SER A 208 -19.98 8.50 -23.40
N THR A 209 -18.84 8.35 -24.07
CA THR A 209 -17.57 8.05 -23.40
C THR A 209 -16.89 9.35 -22.97
N ARG A 210 -16.52 9.47 -21.70
CA ARG A 210 -15.72 10.57 -21.19
C ARG A 210 -14.30 10.11 -20.89
N THR A 211 -13.31 10.83 -21.41
CA THR A 211 -11.91 10.68 -21.01
C THR A 211 -11.66 11.55 -19.79
N MET A 212 -11.29 10.95 -18.65
CA MET A 212 -10.95 11.69 -17.44
C MET A 212 -9.53 12.28 -17.52
N ALA A 213 -9.23 13.24 -16.64
CA ALA A 213 -7.85 13.66 -16.42
C ALA A 213 -6.98 12.47 -15.96
N PRO A 214 -5.70 12.39 -16.36
CA PRO A 214 -4.83 11.28 -15.96
C PRO A 214 -4.65 11.20 -14.44
N TRP A 215 -4.87 10.02 -13.87
CA TRP A 215 -4.51 9.74 -12.49
C TRP A 215 -3.04 9.37 -12.40
N THR A 216 -2.30 10.10 -11.57
CA THR A 216 -0.87 9.82 -11.32
C THR A 216 -0.72 9.12 -9.98
N ASN A 217 0.13 8.08 -9.97
CA ASN A 217 0.44 7.36 -8.75
C ASN A 217 1.25 8.24 -7.80
N THR A 218 0.74 8.39 -6.58
CA THR A 218 1.39 9.17 -5.52
C THR A 218 2.69 8.53 -5.01
N ASN A 219 2.95 7.26 -5.30
CA ASN A 219 4.21 6.59 -4.97
C ASN A 219 5.30 6.89 -6.01
N THR A 220 6.11 7.92 -5.76
CA THR A 220 7.18 8.33 -6.68
C THR A 220 8.35 7.35 -6.73
N LEU A 221 8.44 6.38 -5.80
CA LEU A 221 9.47 5.33 -5.84
C LEU A 221 9.39 4.53 -7.15
N LEU A 222 8.21 4.41 -7.75
CA LEU A 222 8.02 3.78 -9.07
C LEU A 222 8.91 4.39 -10.16
N SER A 223 9.29 5.66 -10.02
CA SER A 223 10.21 6.34 -10.93
C SER A 223 11.59 6.58 -10.32
N SER A 224 11.70 6.67 -9.00
CA SER A 224 12.92 7.13 -8.32
C SER A 224 13.71 6.02 -7.61
N TYR A 225 13.29 4.77 -7.70
CA TYR A 225 14.03 3.61 -7.19
C TYR A 225 13.85 2.39 -8.12
N SER A 226 14.95 1.92 -8.71
CA SER A 226 14.91 0.78 -9.64
C SER A 226 14.41 -0.49 -8.96
N GLY A 227 13.51 -1.20 -9.64
CA GLY A 227 12.87 -2.42 -9.16
C GLY A 227 11.63 -2.18 -8.31
N THR A 228 11.20 -0.94 -8.04
CA THR A 228 9.97 -0.70 -7.27
C THR A 228 8.73 -1.25 -7.98
N ILE A 229 7.93 -1.99 -7.22
CA ILE A 229 6.69 -2.63 -7.68
C ILE A 229 5.46 -2.19 -6.87
N GLY A 230 5.62 -1.28 -5.91
CA GLY A 230 4.51 -0.82 -5.07
C GLY A 230 4.95 -0.14 -3.76
N VAL A 231 4.05 0.08 -2.79
CA VAL A 231 2.62 -0.31 -2.83
C VAL A 231 1.72 0.91 -2.74
N LYS A 232 1.73 1.64 -1.61
CA LYS A 232 0.79 2.75 -1.42
C LYS A 232 1.27 3.76 -0.38
N THR A 233 1.14 5.03 -0.72
CA THR A 233 1.34 6.17 0.19
C THR A 233 0.16 6.35 1.15
N GLY A 234 0.40 6.98 2.28
CA GLY A 234 -0.67 7.51 3.12
C GLY A 234 -0.25 8.83 3.77
N SER A 235 -1.23 9.67 4.05
CA SER A 235 -1.06 10.84 4.89
C SER A 235 -2.35 11.19 5.63
N GLY A 236 -2.21 11.92 6.72
CA GLY A 236 -3.30 12.46 7.53
C GLY A 236 -2.75 13.26 8.72
N PRO A 237 -3.58 14.08 9.38
CA PRO A 237 -3.15 14.92 10.50
C PRO A 237 -2.45 14.13 11.62
N GLU A 238 -2.95 12.95 11.95
CA GLU A 238 -2.44 12.06 12.99
C GLU A 238 -1.40 11.07 12.44
N ALA A 239 -1.67 10.49 11.27
CA ALA A 239 -0.80 9.51 10.63
C ALA A 239 0.54 10.11 10.15
N LYS A 240 0.59 11.43 9.96
CA LYS A 240 1.68 12.15 9.28
C LYS A 240 1.95 11.55 7.91
N TYR A 241 3.20 11.27 7.54
CA TYR A 241 3.56 10.77 6.21
C TYR A 241 3.95 9.29 6.26
N CYS A 242 3.16 8.45 5.60
CA CYS A 242 3.31 7.00 5.58
C CYS A 242 3.58 6.48 4.17
N LEU A 243 4.27 5.34 4.08
CA LEU A 243 4.47 4.62 2.82
C LEU A 243 4.64 3.11 3.09
N VAL A 244 3.82 2.31 2.41
CA VAL A 244 4.06 0.87 2.24
C VAL A 244 4.74 0.68 0.89
N PHE A 245 5.90 0.03 0.87
CA PHE A 245 6.79 -0.07 -0.28
C PHE A 245 7.18 -1.51 -0.57
N ALA A 246 7.41 -1.82 -1.85
CA ALA A 246 7.94 -3.09 -2.29
C ALA A 246 8.84 -2.90 -3.51
N ALA A 247 9.93 -3.65 -3.59
CA ALA A 247 10.81 -3.69 -4.75
C ALA A 247 11.37 -5.10 -4.98
N THR A 248 11.70 -5.41 -6.23
CA THR A 248 12.32 -6.65 -6.64
C THR A 248 13.67 -6.38 -7.32
N ARG A 249 14.70 -7.13 -6.94
CA ARG A 249 16.02 -7.15 -7.59
C ARG A 249 16.51 -8.58 -7.67
N ASN A 250 17.01 -9.01 -8.82
CA ASN A 250 17.56 -10.35 -9.05
C ASN A 250 16.64 -11.48 -8.53
N GLY A 251 15.34 -11.39 -8.83
CA GLY A 251 14.32 -12.34 -8.38
C GLY A 251 13.91 -12.26 -6.90
N LYS A 252 14.63 -11.51 -6.05
CA LYS A 252 14.32 -11.36 -4.63
C LYS A 252 13.47 -10.13 -4.39
N THR A 253 12.48 -10.22 -3.50
CA THR A 253 11.54 -9.12 -3.22
C THR A 253 11.60 -8.68 -1.75
N VAL A 254 11.85 -7.40 -1.54
CA VAL A 254 11.79 -6.71 -0.25
C VAL A 254 10.48 -5.96 -0.17
N ILE A 255 9.76 -6.10 0.95
CA ILE A 255 8.53 -5.35 1.24
C ILE A 255 8.59 -4.77 2.66
N GLY A 256 8.03 -3.58 2.85
CA GLY A 256 8.06 -2.91 4.13
C GLY A 256 7.12 -1.74 4.25
N THR A 257 7.12 -1.13 5.44
CA THR A 257 6.29 0.04 5.78
C THR A 257 7.09 1.02 6.61
N VAL A 258 6.93 2.32 6.33
CA VAL A 258 7.27 3.42 7.23
C VAL A 258 6.01 4.17 7.65
N LEU A 259 5.90 4.47 8.95
CA LEU A 259 4.78 5.21 9.54
C LEU A 259 5.27 6.45 10.27
N ALA A 260 4.50 7.53 10.15
CA ALA A 260 4.75 8.82 10.77
C ALA A 260 6.16 9.38 10.51
N SER A 261 6.54 9.48 9.22
CA SER A 261 7.67 10.32 8.78
C SER A 261 7.26 11.80 8.75
N SER A 262 8.24 12.68 8.61
CA SER A 262 8.05 14.14 8.75
C SER A 262 7.50 14.83 7.49
N SER A 263 7.75 14.30 6.30
CA SER A 263 7.29 14.86 5.04
C SER A 263 7.13 13.80 3.95
N ALA A 264 6.47 14.17 2.83
CA ALA A 264 6.32 13.30 1.67
C ALA A 264 7.70 12.91 1.06
N ALA A 265 8.64 13.86 0.98
CA ALA A 265 10.00 13.57 0.53
C ALA A 265 10.77 12.71 1.55
N GLN A 266 10.56 12.94 2.85
CA GLN A 266 11.28 12.19 3.88
C GLN A 266 10.83 10.73 3.98
N ARG A 267 9.52 10.43 3.87
CA ARG A 267 9.07 9.01 3.84
C ARG A 267 9.69 8.23 2.67
N GLU A 268 9.97 8.90 1.55
CA GLU A 268 10.62 8.28 0.41
C GLU A 268 12.10 8.02 0.68
N LYS A 269 12.82 9.00 1.25
CA LYS A 269 14.21 8.80 1.71
C LYS A 269 14.32 7.65 2.71
N ASP A 270 13.42 7.60 3.68
CA ASP A 270 13.35 6.50 4.66
C ASP A 270 13.14 5.15 3.97
N ALA A 271 12.16 5.04 3.06
CA ALA A 271 11.89 3.80 2.32
C ALA A 271 13.07 3.36 1.43
N LYS A 272 13.76 4.29 0.75
CA LYS A 272 14.94 3.97 -0.09
C LYS A 272 16.08 3.40 0.74
N LYS A 273 16.37 3.98 1.92
CA LYS A 273 17.35 3.45 2.87
C LYS A 273 16.99 2.03 3.30
N LEU A 274 15.73 1.81 3.66
CA LEU A 274 15.24 0.50 4.10
C LEU A 274 15.25 -0.56 2.99
N LEU A 275 14.92 -0.19 1.75
CA LEU A 275 15.04 -1.08 0.60
C LEU A 275 16.50 -1.46 0.34
N GLY A 276 17.41 -0.47 0.33
CA GLY A 276 18.86 -0.73 0.16
C GLY A 276 19.41 -1.68 1.21
N TYR A 277 19.10 -1.41 2.48
CA TYR A 277 19.47 -2.29 3.59
C TYR A 277 18.85 -3.68 3.48
N GLY A 278 17.55 -3.77 3.14
CA GLY A 278 16.86 -5.05 2.98
C GLY A 278 17.49 -5.92 1.90
N PHE A 279 17.87 -5.35 0.75
CA PHE A 279 18.56 -6.08 -0.31
C PHE A 279 19.97 -6.54 0.11
N GLY A 280 20.68 -5.77 0.94
CA GLY A 280 21.97 -6.19 1.50
C GLY A 280 21.88 -7.34 2.51
N LYS A 281 20.66 -7.76 2.89
CA LYS A 281 20.42 -8.86 3.84
C LYS A 281 19.83 -10.11 3.19
N ILE A 282 19.54 -10.11 1.88
CA ILE A 282 18.84 -11.24 1.22
C ILE A 282 19.54 -11.82 0.01
#